data_AF-A0AA96UYP6-F1
#
_entry.id   AF-A0AA96UYP6-F1
#
_cell.length_a   1.000
_cell.length_b   1.000
_cell.length_c   1.000
_cell.angle_alpha   90.00
_cell.angle_beta   90.00
_cell.angle_gamma   90.00
#
_symmetry.space_group_name_H-M   'P 1'
#
loop_
_entity.id
_entity.type
_entity.pdbx_description
1 polymer ?
#
loop_
_entity_poly.entity_id
_entity_poly.type
_entity_poly.pdbx_seq_one_letter_code
_entity_poly.pdbx_strand_id
1 'polypeptide(L)'
;MSESSEYRESTPDLSSLSLFVSNISKINSVQEDASVSLRVEKEIQKMKPLLSGKQKSMLKTVESAGFSCLECGKCCERAEDDNSVYILPEEIRKIETKGFSKENFILPLLPDFYEMNESENSSDSTDSVQSIDSVYSADSSFSFQNSAFVAMLQSLSEQTDEYGRIHTFGWMLQRKNDGSCIFLDSGSKKCMIYDVRPALCRTYPFFADENGVSKCVCEGLDSADKTDASLAKKLAEALQNRVISDQADYIQTSAGIKKVYEKSVFNSETGKTAFEERLKNNAVMFVVYDGAGV
;
A
#
# COMPACT_ATOMS: atom_id res chain seq x y z
N MET A 1 -43.14 34.19 -20.85
CA MET A 1 -42.88 32.73 -20.82
C MET A 1 -41.73 32.50 -21.78
N SER A 2 -40.54 32.01 -21.46
CA SER A 2 -39.95 31.27 -20.32
C SER A 2 -38.42 31.34 -20.56
N GLU A 3 -37.61 31.95 -19.70
CA GLU A 3 -36.83 31.36 -18.59
C GLU A 3 -35.97 30.12 -18.90
N SER A 4 -34.64 30.28 -18.78
CA SER A 4 -33.62 29.25 -18.46
C SER A 4 -32.23 29.94 -18.44
N SER A 5 -31.86 30.63 -17.36
CA SER A 5 -31.10 30.18 -16.16
C SER A 5 -29.59 30.20 -16.33
N GLU A 6 -28.98 31.26 -15.80
CA GLU A 6 -27.53 31.45 -15.62
C GLU A 6 -26.93 30.37 -14.71
N TYR A 7 -25.91 29.66 -15.21
CA TYR A 7 -25.12 28.73 -14.41
C TYR A 7 -24.04 29.52 -13.66
N ARG A 8 -24.23 29.73 -12.36
CA ARG A 8 -23.23 30.34 -11.46
C ARG A 8 -22.07 29.36 -11.24
N GLU A 9 -20.84 29.85 -11.40
CA GLU A 9 -19.62 29.18 -10.94
C GLU A 9 -19.69 28.98 -9.42
N SER A 10 -19.87 27.73 -8.98
CA SER A 10 -19.71 27.35 -7.58
C SER A 10 -18.24 27.05 -7.30
N THR A 11 -17.58 27.94 -6.56
CA THR A 11 -16.29 27.68 -5.91
C THR A 11 -16.37 26.40 -5.07
N PRO A 12 -15.37 25.50 -5.11
CA PRO A 12 -15.40 24.26 -4.32
C PRO A 12 -15.44 24.60 -2.82
N ASP A 13 -16.45 24.06 -2.14
CA ASP A 13 -16.70 24.27 -0.73
C ASP A 13 -15.62 23.60 0.15
N LEU A 14 -14.81 24.45 0.78
CA LEU A 14 -13.74 24.09 1.70
C LEU A 14 -14.26 23.50 3.03
N SER A 15 -15.58 23.42 3.24
CA SER A 15 -16.20 22.73 4.39
C SER A 15 -15.93 21.22 4.43
N SER A 16 -15.64 20.60 3.27
CA SER A 16 -15.36 19.15 3.14
C SER A 16 -14.04 18.70 3.79
N LEU A 17 -13.09 19.62 4.00
CA LEU A 17 -11.86 19.36 4.77
C LEU A 17 -12.14 19.26 6.27
N SER A 18 -13.15 19.98 6.78
CA SER A 18 -13.52 19.94 8.21
C SER A 18 -14.13 18.59 8.61
N LEU A 19 -14.82 17.92 7.69
CA LEU A 19 -15.36 16.57 7.89
C LEU A 19 -14.27 15.49 7.92
N PHE A 20 -13.16 15.71 7.21
CA PHE A 20 -11.99 14.83 7.25
C PHE A 20 -11.27 14.92 8.61
N VAL A 21 -11.23 16.12 9.21
CA VAL A 21 -10.66 16.36 10.55
C VAL A 21 -11.59 15.86 11.67
N SER A 22 -12.91 15.94 11.48
CA SER A 22 -13.90 15.57 12.52
C SER A 22 -13.96 14.06 12.80
N ASN A 23 -13.75 13.23 11.78
CA ASN A 23 -13.87 11.77 11.89
C ASN A 23 -12.68 11.07 12.55
N ILE A 24 -11.64 11.84 12.91
CA ILE A 24 -10.47 11.36 13.65
C ILE A 24 -10.78 11.24 15.15
N SER A 25 -11.80 11.95 15.65
CA SER A 25 -12.08 12.10 17.08
C SER A 25 -12.85 10.96 17.76
N LYS A 26 -12.97 9.77 17.16
CA LYS A 26 -13.73 8.64 17.75
C LYS A 26 -13.05 7.27 17.62
N ILE A 27 -11.79 7.13 18.04
CA ILE A 27 -11.20 5.83 18.40
C ILE A 27 -10.34 6.02 19.66
N ASN A 28 -10.57 5.19 20.67
CA ASN A 28 -9.88 5.27 21.96
C ASN A 28 -8.38 4.94 21.84
N SER A 29 -7.60 5.83 22.46
CA SER A 29 -6.24 5.68 23.02
C SER A 29 -5.05 5.43 22.09
N VAL A 30 -4.83 6.34 21.14
CA VAL A 30 -3.54 7.03 21.06
C VAL A 30 -3.88 8.52 21.08
N GLN A 31 -3.48 9.25 22.12
CA GLN A 31 -3.65 10.71 22.13
C GLN A 31 -2.98 11.26 20.88
N GLU A 32 -3.76 11.78 19.94
CA GLU A 32 -3.22 12.54 18.82
C GLU A 32 -2.32 13.64 19.38
N ASP A 33 -1.02 13.49 19.12
CA ASP A 33 -0.08 14.52 19.49
C ASP A 33 -0.31 15.68 18.53
N ALA A 34 -1.00 16.73 19.01
CA ALA A 34 -1.31 17.93 18.24
C ALA A 34 -0.06 18.53 17.55
N SER A 35 1.15 18.29 18.08
CA SER A 35 2.39 18.73 17.45
C SER A 35 2.72 17.94 16.17
N VAL A 36 2.34 16.66 16.09
CA VAL A 36 2.51 15.80 14.90
C VAL A 36 1.51 16.19 13.83
N SER A 37 0.24 16.39 14.16
CA SER A 37 -0.78 16.84 13.19
C SER A 37 -0.39 18.19 12.57
N LEU A 38 0.11 19.14 13.38
CA LEU A 38 0.64 20.41 12.89
C LEU A 38 1.88 20.24 11.99
N ARG A 39 2.72 19.22 12.23
CA ARG A 39 3.89 18.91 11.38
C ARG A 39 3.45 18.33 10.04
N VAL A 40 2.51 17.39 10.04
CA VAL A 40 1.91 16.82 8.83
C VAL A 40 1.29 17.93 7.99
N GLU A 41 0.46 18.78 8.57
CA GLU A 41 -0.16 19.92 7.88
C GLU A 41 0.86 20.86 7.23
N LYS A 42 1.93 21.21 7.96
CA LYS A 42 2.99 22.08 7.45
C LYS A 42 3.72 21.47 6.26
N GLU A 43 4.07 20.19 6.31
CA GLU A 43 4.75 19.51 5.20
C GLU A 43 3.82 19.33 4.00
N ILE A 44 2.54 18.97 4.22
CA ILE A 44 1.54 18.93 3.14
C ILE A 44 1.37 20.31 2.49
N GLN A 45 1.33 21.39 3.27
CA GLN A 45 1.25 22.75 2.74
C GLN A 45 2.47 23.13 1.90
N LYS A 46 3.68 22.68 2.26
CA LYS A 46 4.89 22.88 1.45
C LYS A 46 4.87 22.07 0.16
N MET A 47 4.34 20.84 0.19
CA MET A 47 4.25 19.98 -0.99
C MET A 47 3.17 20.42 -1.97
N LYS A 48 2.03 20.93 -1.47
CA LYS A 48 0.88 21.31 -2.29
C LYS A 48 1.22 22.18 -3.51
N PRO A 49 2.03 23.26 -3.43
CA PRO A 49 2.44 24.03 -4.60
C PRO A 49 3.33 23.23 -5.57
N LEU A 50 4.27 22.43 -5.06
CA LEU A 50 5.14 21.57 -5.88
C LEU A 50 4.32 20.54 -6.66
N LEU A 51 3.36 19.91 -5.99
CA LEU A 51 2.44 18.95 -6.59
C LEU A 51 1.47 19.60 -7.57
N SER A 52 1.02 20.84 -7.33
CA SER A 52 0.18 21.57 -8.27
C SER A 52 0.94 21.90 -9.58
N GLY A 53 2.23 22.20 -9.48
CA GLY A 53 3.11 22.37 -10.64
C GLY A 53 3.32 21.06 -11.40
N LYS A 54 3.47 19.94 -10.69
CA LYS A 54 3.62 18.60 -11.27
C LYS A 54 2.32 18.04 -11.86
N GLN A 55 1.15 18.49 -11.41
CA GLN A 55 -0.15 17.95 -11.87
C GLN A 55 -0.35 18.08 -13.38
N LYS A 56 0.06 19.20 -13.98
CA LYS A 56 0.01 19.38 -15.45
C LYS A 56 0.90 18.38 -16.18
N SER A 57 2.07 18.07 -15.61
CA SER A 57 2.97 17.06 -16.15
C SER A 57 2.36 15.66 -16.01
N MET A 58 1.78 15.33 -14.86
CA MET A 58 1.07 14.05 -14.63
C MET A 58 -0.05 13.86 -15.65
N LEU A 59 -0.88 14.88 -15.84
CA LEU A 59 -1.97 14.85 -16.82
C LEU A 59 -1.44 14.59 -18.23
N LYS A 60 -0.42 15.34 -18.67
CA LYS A 60 0.16 15.18 -20.00
C LYS A 60 0.71 13.77 -20.21
N THR A 61 1.41 13.22 -19.22
CA THR A 61 1.92 11.83 -19.30
C THR A 61 0.77 10.83 -19.45
N VAL A 62 -0.26 10.94 -18.61
CA VAL A 62 -1.42 10.03 -18.65
C VAL A 62 -2.22 10.17 -19.96
N GLU A 63 -2.42 11.39 -20.48
CA GLU A 63 -3.08 11.61 -21.77
C GLU A 63 -2.31 10.98 -22.93
N SER A 64 -0.98 11.13 -22.94
CA SER A 64 -0.12 10.61 -23.99
C SER A 64 0.03 9.08 -23.97
N ALA A 65 -0.28 8.45 -22.84
CA ALA A 65 -0.12 7.01 -22.66
C ALA A 65 -1.21 6.17 -23.35
N GLY A 66 -2.31 6.78 -23.82
CA GLY A 66 -3.38 6.06 -24.52
C GLY A 66 -4.03 4.95 -23.68
N PHE A 67 -4.27 5.22 -22.38
CA PHE A 67 -4.69 4.23 -21.40
C PHE A 67 -6.22 4.06 -21.32
N SER A 68 -6.67 2.80 -21.31
CA SER A 68 -8.01 2.42 -20.85
C SER A 68 -7.96 1.08 -20.11
N CYS A 69 -8.59 1.02 -18.93
CA CYS A 69 -8.63 -0.22 -18.16
C CYS A 69 -9.61 -1.22 -18.79
N LEU A 70 -9.12 -2.41 -19.12
CA LEU A 70 -9.93 -3.49 -19.71
C LEU A 70 -10.67 -4.36 -18.68
N GLU A 71 -10.50 -4.08 -17.38
CA GLU A 71 -10.96 -4.94 -16.28
C GLU A 71 -10.55 -6.42 -16.41
N CYS A 72 -9.41 -6.70 -17.04
CA CYS A 72 -8.98 -8.06 -17.38
C CYS A 72 -8.38 -8.86 -16.20
N GLY A 73 -8.10 -8.22 -15.07
CA GLY A 73 -7.54 -8.88 -13.88
C GLY A 73 -6.03 -9.12 -13.90
N LYS A 74 -5.32 -8.88 -15.01
CA LYS A 74 -3.88 -9.19 -15.15
C LYS A 74 -2.97 -8.49 -14.14
N CYS A 75 -3.31 -7.26 -13.73
CA CYS A 75 -2.60 -6.55 -12.65
C CYS A 75 -2.70 -7.25 -11.28
N CYS A 76 -3.70 -8.12 -11.11
CA CYS A 76 -3.87 -8.94 -9.91
C CYS A 76 -3.21 -10.32 -10.01
N GLU A 77 -2.83 -10.78 -11.21
CA GLU A 77 -2.39 -12.17 -11.48
C GLU A 77 -0.88 -12.40 -11.34
N ARG A 78 -0.06 -11.35 -11.13
CA ARG A 78 1.41 -11.44 -11.06
C ARG A 78 2.04 -11.82 -12.42
N ALA A 79 1.63 -11.11 -13.47
CA ALA A 79 2.05 -11.46 -14.83
C ALA A 79 3.54 -11.21 -15.06
N GLU A 80 4.11 -10.04 -14.73
CA GLU A 80 5.50 -9.72 -15.12
C GLU A 80 6.29 -8.78 -14.18
N ASP A 81 5.67 -8.18 -13.15
CA ASP A 81 6.31 -7.21 -12.24
C ASP A 81 5.96 -7.49 -10.76
N ASP A 82 6.67 -6.85 -9.82
CA ASP A 82 6.22 -6.76 -8.42
C ASP A 82 4.81 -6.14 -8.40
N ASN A 83 3.86 -6.92 -7.89
CA ASN A 83 2.47 -6.50 -7.83
C ASN A 83 2.09 -6.01 -6.42
N SER A 84 3.01 -5.99 -5.46
CA SER A 84 2.78 -5.65 -4.05
C SER A 84 2.01 -4.34 -3.89
N VAL A 85 0.94 -4.41 -3.09
CA VAL A 85 0.03 -3.27 -2.90
C VAL A 85 0.10 -2.81 -1.46
N TYR A 86 0.82 -1.72 -1.24
CA TYR A 86 0.82 -0.99 0.03
C TYR A 86 -0.50 -0.24 0.22
N ILE A 87 -1.13 -0.46 1.37
CA ILE A 87 -2.44 0.09 1.69
C ILE A 87 -2.37 0.95 2.95
N LEU A 88 -3.05 2.08 2.90
CA LEU A 88 -3.13 3.01 4.03
C LEU A 88 -4.30 2.66 4.95
N PRO A 89 -4.30 3.10 6.22
CA PRO A 89 -5.38 2.80 7.17
C PRO A 89 -6.79 3.22 6.72
N GLU A 90 -6.92 4.31 5.94
CA GLU A 90 -8.20 4.70 5.35
C GLU A 90 -8.69 3.71 4.30
N GLU A 91 -7.78 3.10 3.55
CA GLU A 91 -8.09 2.14 2.50
C GLU A 91 -8.53 0.81 3.09
N ILE A 92 -7.89 0.37 4.17
CA ILE A 92 -8.32 -0.78 4.98
C ILE A 92 -9.77 -0.58 5.43
N ARG A 93 -10.07 0.56 6.07
CA ARG A 93 -11.43 0.89 6.53
C ARG A 93 -12.45 0.88 5.39
N LYS A 94 -12.09 1.41 4.21
CA LYS A 94 -12.96 1.39 3.02
C LYS A 94 -13.25 -0.05 2.56
N ILE A 95 -12.25 -0.92 2.55
CA ILE A 95 -12.42 -2.34 2.18
C ILE A 95 -13.29 -3.06 3.21
N GLU A 96 -13.13 -2.78 4.51
CA GLU A 96 -13.98 -3.38 5.56
C GLU A 96 -15.47 -3.04 5.39
N THR A 97 -15.80 -1.88 4.80
CA THR A 97 -17.21 -1.55 4.47
C THR A 97 -17.86 -2.51 3.47
N LYS A 98 -17.07 -3.33 2.77
CA LYS A 98 -17.55 -4.40 1.87
C LYS A 98 -17.79 -5.74 2.58
N GLY A 99 -17.59 -5.79 3.90
CA GLY A 99 -17.82 -6.99 4.72
C GLY A 99 -16.60 -7.91 4.85
N PHE A 100 -15.41 -7.46 4.46
CA PHE A 100 -14.17 -8.19 4.70
C PHE A 100 -13.58 -7.80 6.05
N SER A 101 -13.11 -8.78 6.82
CA SER A 101 -12.31 -8.53 8.03
C SER A 101 -10.86 -8.28 7.64
N LYS A 102 -10.24 -7.25 8.20
CA LYS A 102 -8.85 -6.87 7.89
C LYS A 102 -7.86 -8.02 8.00
N GLU A 103 -8.00 -8.90 8.99
CA GLU A 103 -7.12 -10.05 9.23
C GLU A 103 -7.08 -11.05 8.07
N ASN A 104 -8.07 -10.99 7.16
CA ASN A 104 -8.20 -11.90 6.02
C ASN A 104 -7.72 -11.29 4.70
N PHE A 105 -7.27 -10.03 4.68
CA PHE A 105 -6.82 -9.40 3.44
C PHE A 105 -5.59 -8.50 3.56
N ILE A 106 -5.10 -8.25 4.78
CA ILE A 106 -3.88 -7.46 5.00
C ILE A 106 -2.83 -8.28 5.73
N LEU A 107 -1.58 -7.92 5.50
CA LEU A 107 -0.44 -8.40 6.26
C LEU A 107 0.47 -7.22 6.60
N PRO A 108 1.28 -7.34 7.68
CA PRO A 108 2.35 -6.39 7.94
C PRO A 108 3.21 -6.24 6.69
N LEU A 109 3.68 -5.02 6.42
CA LEU A 109 4.71 -4.82 5.42
C LEU A 109 5.96 -5.59 5.83
N LEU A 110 6.50 -6.43 4.95
CA LEU A 110 7.75 -7.14 5.20
C LEU A 110 8.77 -6.68 4.14
N PRO A 111 10.02 -6.36 4.53
CA PRO A 111 11.09 -6.04 3.59
C PRO A 111 11.21 -7.12 2.51
N ASP A 112 11.58 -6.70 1.30
CA ASP A 112 11.37 -7.47 0.09
C ASP A 112 11.91 -8.89 0.16
N PHE A 113 10.96 -9.81 0.34
CA PHE A 113 11.10 -11.21 -0.03
C PHE A 113 11.12 -11.42 -1.55
N TYR A 114 11.16 -10.33 -2.32
CA TYR A 114 11.00 -10.31 -3.77
C TYR A 114 12.24 -9.81 -4.53
N GLU A 115 13.25 -9.24 -3.85
CA GLU A 115 14.53 -8.81 -4.48
C GLU A 115 15.66 -9.85 -4.39
N MET A 116 15.45 -11.03 -3.80
CA MET A 116 16.52 -12.04 -3.66
C MET A 116 16.86 -12.80 -4.96
N ASN A 117 16.31 -12.41 -6.12
CA ASN A 117 16.61 -13.03 -7.42
C ASN A 117 17.38 -12.12 -8.40
N GLU A 118 17.72 -10.87 -8.04
CA GLU A 118 18.44 -9.95 -8.94
C GLU A 118 19.92 -9.72 -8.58
N SER A 119 20.52 -10.58 -7.75
CA SER A 119 21.97 -10.62 -7.59
C SER A 119 22.50 -12.03 -7.71
N GLU A 120 22.59 -12.54 -8.94
CA GLU A 120 23.67 -13.42 -9.43
C GLU A 120 23.42 -13.79 -10.92
N ASN A 121 23.42 -12.79 -11.80
CA ASN A 121 23.69 -13.05 -13.22
C ASN A 121 25.21 -13.17 -13.42
N SER A 122 25.76 -14.31 -13.00
CA SER A 122 26.98 -14.85 -13.60
C SER A 122 26.79 -16.32 -13.93
N SER A 123 26.62 -16.57 -15.24
CA SER A 123 26.87 -17.81 -15.96
C SER A 123 26.14 -19.09 -15.54
N ASP A 124 25.21 -19.49 -16.41
CA ASP A 124 25.11 -20.83 -17.00
C ASP A 124 24.97 -22.00 -16.02
N SER A 125 23.72 -22.37 -15.71
CA SER A 125 23.30 -23.77 -15.59
C SER A 125 21.78 -23.86 -15.45
N THR A 126 21.18 -24.69 -16.30
CA THR A 126 19.79 -25.12 -16.20
C THR A 126 19.60 -25.93 -14.92
N ASP A 127 18.94 -25.39 -13.91
CA ASP A 127 18.30 -26.21 -12.89
C ASP A 127 17.02 -25.54 -12.34
N SER A 128 16.00 -26.38 -12.21
CA SER A 128 14.59 -26.10 -11.97
C SER A 128 14.32 -25.21 -10.75
N VAL A 129 13.79 -24.01 -10.96
CA VAL A 129 13.25 -23.15 -9.91
C VAL A 129 11.91 -23.73 -9.44
N GLN A 130 11.87 -24.26 -8.23
CA GLN A 130 10.61 -24.64 -7.56
C GLN A 130 9.91 -23.37 -7.06
N SER A 131 8.66 -23.20 -7.49
CA SER A 131 7.80 -22.06 -7.16
C SER A 131 7.44 -22.01 -5.67
N ILE A 132 7.50 -20.80 -5.09
CA ILE A 132 7.04 -20.51 -3.72
C ILE A 132 5.52 -20.29 -3.76
N ASP A 133 4.77 -21.40 -3.77
CA ASP A 133 3.30 -21.43 -3.90
C ASP A 133 2.54 -21.72 -2.58
N SER A 134 3.17 -21.55 -1.40
CA SER A 134 2.62 -22.08 -0.13
C SER A 134 2.54 -21.11 1.05
N VAL A 135 2.28 -19.83 0.82
CA VAL A 135 2.43 -18.81 1.88
C VAL A 135 1.18 -18.64 2.77
N TYR A 136 -0.05 -18.99 2.36
CA TYR A 136 -1.24 -18.68 3.17
C TYR A 136 -2.33 -19.78 3.15
N SER A 137 -2.22 -20.75 4.07
CA SER A 137 -3.31 -21.68 4.40
C SER A 137 -4.22 -21.09 5.49
N ALA A 138 -5.51 -20.94 5.17
CA ALA A 138 -6.58 -20.59 6.10
C ALA A 138 -7.12 -21.82 6.85
N ASP A 139 -6.25 -22.72 7.28
CA ASP A 139 -6.63 -23.89 8.08
C ASP A 139 -5.67 -24.04 9.26
N SER A 140 -6.24 -24.26 10.45
CA SER A 140 -5.62 -24.07 11.77
C SER A 140 -4.56 -25.12 12.16
N SER A 141 -3.71 -25.55 11.23
CA SER A 141 -2.50 -26.34 11.50
C SER A 141 -1.38 -25.93 10.54
N PHE A 142 -0.85 -24.72 10.75
CA PHE A 142 0.29 -24.18 10.02
C PHE A 142 1.57 -24.92 10.46
N SER A 143 2.27 -25.62 9.55
CA SER A 143 3.63 -26.10 9.78
C SER A 143 4.59 -25.23 8.96
N PHE A 144 5.45 -24.45 9.64
CA PHE A 144 6.49 -23.65 9.00
C PHE A 144 7.57 -24.60 8.42
N GLN A 145 7.33 -25.15 7.23
CA GLN A 145 8.32 -25.92 6.47
C GLN A 145 8.92 -25.14 5.28
N ASN A 146 8.48 -23.90 5.05
CA ASN A 146 9.06 -23.04 4.01
C ASN A 146 10.34 -22.37 4.55
N SER A 147 11.49 -22.92 4.16
CA SER A 147 12.81 -22.45 4.60
C SER A 147 13.09 -21.00 4.23
N ALA A 148 12.57 -20.54 3.08
CA ALA A 148 12.80 -19.18 2.63
C ALA A 148 12.01 -18.18 3.50
N PHE A 149 10.73 -18.43 3.76
CA PHE A 149 9.93 -17.54 4.62
C PHE A 149 10.51 -17.46 6.04
N VAL A 150 10.97 -18.59 6.57
CA VAL A 150 11.68 -18.64 7.85
C VAL A 150 12.97 -17.82 7.81
N ALA A 151 13.78 -17.94 6.75
CA ALA A 151 15.01 -17.18 6.59
C ALA A 151 14.75 -15.66 6.53
N MET A 152 13.65 -15.23 5.90
CA MET A 152 13.25 -13.82 5.93
C MET A 152 12.81 -13.38 7.31
N LEU A 153 11.98 -14.15 8.02
CA LEU A 153 11.64 -13.77 9.40
C LEU A 153 12.89 -13.68 10.29
N GLN A 154 13.88 -14.55 10.06
CA GLN A 154 15.17 -14.50 10.75
C GLN A 154 15.99 -13.27 10.39
N SER A 155 15.94 -12.79 9.14
CA SER A 155 16.59 -11.52 8.76
C SER A 155 15.98 -10.31 9.48
N LEU A 156 14.74 -10.45 9.97
CA LEU A 156 14.05 -9.42 10.76
C LEU A 156 14.32 -9.48 12.27
N SER A 157 15.15 -10.44 12.74
CA SER A 157 15.41 -10.66 14.17
C SER A 157 15.99 -9.42 14.88
N GLU A 158 16.72 -8.54 14.19
CA GLU A 158 17.27 -7.32 14.77
C GLU A 158 16.21 -6.25 15.04
N GLN A 159 15.06 -6.31 14.37
CA GLN A 159 13.93 -5.41 14.61
C GLN A 159 13.00 -5.91 15.72
N THR A 160 13.45 -6.91 16.50
CA THR A 160 12.68 -7.43 17.62
C THR A 160 12.88 -6.61 18.89
N ASP A 161 11.80 -6.41 19.63
CA ASP A 161 11.87 -5.88 21.00
C ASP A 161 12.25 -6.96 22.02
N GLU A 162 12.37 -6.57 23.29
CA GLU A 162 12.65 -7.48 24.42
C GLU A 162 11.66 -8.65 24.59
N TYR A 163 10.49 -8.61 23.95
CA TYR A 163 9.47 -9.67 23.97
C TYR A 163 9.48 -10.55 22.70
N GLY A 164 10.43 -10.32 21.79
CA GLY A 164 10.57 -11.06 20.54
C GLY A 164 9.50 -10.73 19.49
N ARG A 165 8.87 -9.56 19.57
CA ARG A 165 7.90 -9.09 18.55
C ARG A 165 8.65 -8.32 17.48
N ILE A 166 8.38 -8.58 16.20
CA ILE A 166 8.99 -7.86 15.07
C ILE A 166 8.28 -6.52 14.87
N HIS A 167 9.05 -5.43 14.76
CA HIS A 167 8.53 -4.10 14.49
C HIS A 167 8.63 -3.76 13.00
N THR A 168 7.52 -3.36 12.37
CA THR A 168 7.47 -3.03 10.93
C THR A 168 6.49 -1.89 10.62
N PHE A 169 6.47 -1.40 9.39
CA PHE A 169 5.81 -0.16 9.00
C PHE A 169 4.74 -0.39 7.93
N GLY A 170 3.49 -0.10 8.24
CA GLY A 170 2.40 -0.15 7.28
C GLY A 170 1.96 -1.56 6.90
N TRP A 171 1.04 -1.60 5.95
CA TRP A 171 0.31 -2.80 5.58
C TRP A 171 0.40 -3.04 4.07
N MET A 172 0.33 -4.31 3.69
CA MET A 172 0.19 -4.71 2.30
C MET A 172 -1.00 -5.65 2.11
N LEU A 173 -1.56 -5.68 0.91
CA LEU A 173 -2.57 -6.69 0.57
C LEU A 173 -1.98 -8.10 0.61
N GLN A 174 -2.73 -9.00 1.22
CA GLN A 174 -2.42 -10.43 1.19
C GLN A 174 -2.54 -10.98 -0.24
N ARG A 175 -1.77 -12.03 -0.49
CA ARG A 175 -1.84 -12.84 -1.71
C ARG A 175 -2.48 -14.18 -1.42
N LYS A 176 -3.09 -14.76 -2.45
CA LYS A 176 -3.44 -16.17 -2.46
C LYS A 176 -2.17 -17.01 -2.64
N ASN A 177 -2.33 -18.33 -2.49
CA ASN A 177 -1.24 -19.29 -2.64
C ASN A 177 -0.63 -19.29 -4.05
N ASP A 178 -1.43 -19.00 -5.08
CA ASP A 178 -0.97 -18.88 -6.48
C ASP A 178 -0.29 -17.52 -6.78
N GLY A 179 -0.04 -16.70 -5.76
CA GLY A 179 0.56 -15.37 -5.91
C GLY A 179 -0.38 -14.29 -6.44
N SER A 180 -1.65 -14.62 -6.74
CA SER A 180 -2.64 -13.62 -7.15
C SER A 180 -3.12 -12.78 -5.97
N CYS A 181 -3.66 -11.60 -6.27
CA CYS A 181 -4.31 -10.73 -5.27
C CYS A 181 -5.44 -11.48 -4.55
N ILE A 182 -5.54 -11.32 -3.23
CA ILE A 182 -6.61 -11.90 -2.41
C ILE A 182 -8.02 -11.57 -2.94
N PHE A 183 -8.19 -10.41 -3.59
CA PHE A 183 -9.47 -9.94 -4.14
C PHE A 183 -9.72 -10.28 -5.62
N LEU A 184 -8.84 -11.04 -6.27
CA LEU A 184 -9.10 -11.51 -7.63
C LEU A 184 -10.14 -12.62 -7.60
N ASP A 185 -11.29 -12.48 -8.26
CA ASP A 185 -12.23 -13.57 -8.37
C ASP A 185 -11.71 -14.64 -9.35
N SER A 186 -11.60 -15.90 -8.91
CA SER A 186 -10.99 -16.97 -9.71
C SER A 186 -11.81 -17.35 -10.94
N GLY A 187 -13.14 -17.13 -10.91
CA GLY A 187 -14.03 -17.46 -12.02
C GLY A 187 -14.11 -16.34 -13.06
N SER A 188 -14.51 -15.15 -12.65
CA SER A 188 -14.71 -13.99 -13.54
C SER A 188 -13.43 -13.26 -13.90
N LYS A 189 -12.32 -13.51 -13.18
CA LYS A 189 -11.06 -12.76 -13.28
C LYS A 189 -11.19 -11.26 -12.97
N LYS A 190 -12.27 -10.86 -12.30
CA LYS A 190 -12.50 -9.47 -11.91
C LYS A 190 -12.14 -9.22 -10.45
N CYS A 191 -11.82 -7.98 -10.12
CA CYS A 191 -11.56 -7.57 -8.74
C CYS A 191 -12.88 -7.47 -7.95
N MET A 192 -12.97 -8.18 -6.83
CA MET A 192 -14.16 -8.20 -5.96
C MET A 192 -14.43 -6.86 -5.26
N ILE A 193 -13.42 -6.00 -5.17
CA ILE A 193 -13.50 -4.68 -4.52
C ILE A 193 -13.28 -3.52 -5.51
N TYR A 194 -13.67 -3.71 -6.78
CA TYR A 194 -13.30 -2.80 -7.88
C TYR A 194 -13.60 -1.31 -7.60
N ASP A 195 -14.71 -1.01 -6.92
CA ASP A 195 -15.14 0.35 -6.61
C ASP A 195 -14.42 0.98 -5.42
N VAL A 196 -13.90 0.17 -4.49
CA VAL A 196 -13.14 0.62 -3.31
C VAL A 196 -11.66 0.27 -3.36
N ARG A 197 -11.15 -0.15 -4.53
CA ARG A 197 -9.73 -0.49 -4.80
C ARG A 197 -8.75 0.46 -4.10
N PRO A 198 -7.64 -0.02 -3.51
CA PRO A 198 -6.58 0.87 -3.04
C PRO A 198 -6.10 1.84 -4.13
N ALA A 199 -5.53 2.97 -3.72
CA ALA A 199 -5.07 4.04 -4.58
C ALA A 199 -4.02 3.54 -5.59
N LEU A 200 -3.06 2.70 -5.19
CA LEU A 200 -2.14 2.03 -6.14
C LEU A 200 -2.89 1.27 -7.24
N CYS A 201 -3.92 0.51 -6.87
CA CYS A 201 -4.73 -0.24 -7.84
C CYS A 201 -5.65 0.66 -8.68
N ARG A 202 -6.02 1.84 -8.19
CA ARG A 202 -6.81 2.84 -8.93
C ARG A 202 -5.96 3.62 -9.94
N THR A 203 -4.69 3.87 -9.62
CA THR A 203 -3.77 4.61 -10.49
C THR A 203 -3.00 3.72 -11.45
N TYR A 204 -2.95 2.41 -11.22
CA TYR A 204 -2.35 1.44 -12.14
C TYR A 204 -2.84 1.67 -13.59
N PRO A 205 -1.94 1.71 -14.58
CA PRO A 205 -0.52 1.32 -14.53
C PRO A 205 0.44 2.44 -14.15
N PHE A 206 -0.05 3.57 -13.67
CA PHE A 206 0.77 4.74 -13.36
C PHE A 206 1.19 4.81 -11.90
N PHE A 207 2.42 5.25 -11.68
CA PHE A 207 3.01 5.50 -10.37
C PHE A 207 3.75 6.83 -10.41
N ALA A 208 3.70 7.59 -9.33
CA ALA A 208 4.32 8.90 -9.26
C ALA A 208 5.33 8.95 -8.12
N ASP A 209 6.49 9.53 -8.42
CA ASP A 209 7.58 9.73 -7.47
C ASP A 209 8.16 11.16 -7.61
N GLU A 210 9.34 11.38 -7.06
CA GLU A 210 10.05 12.65 -7.20
C GLU A 210 10.45 12.97 -8.65
N ASN A 211 10.72 11.96 -9.47
CA ASN A 211 11.21 12.05 -10.84
C ASN A 211 10.09 12.26 -11.86
N GLY A 212 8.85 11.88 -11.53
CA GLY A 212 7.69 12.14 -12.38
C GLY A 212 6.65 11.03 -12.29
N VAL A 213 6.10 10.67 -13.45
CA VAL A 213 5.14 9.56 -13.58
C VAL A 213 5.77 8.47 -14.43
N SER A 214 5.86 7.28 -13.86
CA SER A 214 6.29 6.05 -14.52
C SER A 214 5.10 5.15 -14.81
N LYS A 215 5.27 4.18 -15.72
CA LYS A 215 4.24 3.21 -16.10
C LYS A 215 4.75 1.78 -16.02
N CYS A 216 3.93 0.86 -15.51
CA CYS A 216 4.14 -0.59 -15.60
C CYS A 216 3.60 -1.17 -16.91
N VAL A 217 3.93 -2.43 -17.18
CA VAL A 217 3.39 -3.17 -18.33
C VAL A 217 1.89 -3.35 -18.17
N CYS A 218 1.09 -2.92 -19.15
CA CYS A 218 -0.36 -3.09 -19.13
C CYS A 218 -0.93 -3.09 -20.55
N GLU A 219 -1.81 -4.05 -20.84
CA GLU A 219 -2.50 -4.16 -22.14
C GLU A 219 -3.46 -3.02 -22.44
N GLY A 220 -3.84 -2.26 -21.41
CA GLY A 220 -4.66 -1.08 -21.58
C GLY A 220 -3.90 0.12 -22.11
N LEU A 221 -2.57 0.06 -22.24
CA LEU A 221 -1.71 1.14 -22.71
C LEU A 221 -1.57 1.17 -24.23
N ASP A 222 -1.06 2.28 -24.74
CA ASP A 222 -0.62 2.46 -26.12
C ASP A 222 -1.70 2.12 -27.16
N SER A 223 -2.98 2.29 -26.77
CA SER A 223 -4.08 2.21 -27.73
C SER A 223 -3.95 3.33 -28.77
N ALA A 224 -4.40 3.07 -30.00
CA ALA A 224 -4.34 4.06 -31.08
C ALA A 224 -5.10 5.35 -30.74
N ASP A 225 -6.04 5.26 -29.79
CA ASP A 225 -6.80 6.36 -29.25
C ASP A 225 -6.12 6.94 -28.00
N LYS A 226 -6.23 8.26 -27.82
CA LYS A 226 -5.74 8.90 -26.58
C LYS A 226 -6.62 8.49 -25.39
N THR A 227 -6.02 8.50 -24.21
CA THR A 227 -6.76 8.39 -22.94
C THR A 227 -7.89 9.41 -22.94
N ASP A 228 -9.11 8.99 -22.61
CA ASP A 228 -10.24 9.92 -22.42
C ASP A 228 -9.82 11.07 -21.49
N ALA A 229 -10.09 12.31 -21.87
CA ALA A 229 -9.60 13.49 -21.15
C ALA A 229 -10.12 13.55 -19.71
N SER A 230 -11.36 13.10 -19.48
CA SER A 230 -11.95 13.02 -18.14
C SER A 230 -11.27 11.93 -17.32
N LEU A 231 -11.02 10.75 -17.89
CA LEU A 231 -10.26 9.67 -17.26
C LEU A 231 -8.82 10.12 -16.93
N ALA A 232 -8.14 10.77 -17.86
CA ALA A 232 -6.78 11.25 -17.67
C ALA A 232 -6.68 12.25 -16.51
N LYS A 233 -7.65 13.16 -16.42
CA LYS A 233 -7.77 14.09 -15.29
C LYS A 233 -7.96 13.35 -13.96
N LYS A 234 -8.89 12.39 -13.91
CA LYS A 234 -9.15 11.59 -12.69
C LYS A 234 -7.92 10.80 -12.24
N LEU A 235 -7.18 10.21 -13.18
CA LEU A 235 -5.95 9.47 -12.89
C LEU A 235 -4.83 10.40 -12.40
N ALA A 236 -4.65 11.56 -13.01
CA ALA A 236 -3.67 12.55 -12.56
C ALA A 236 -3.99 13.08 -11.15
N GLU A 237 -5.26 13.34 -10.85
CA GLU A 237 -5.72 13.70 -9.50
C GLU A 237 -5.50 12.56 -8.50
N ALA A 238 -5.81 11.31 -8.89
CA ALA A 238 -5.59 10.14 -8.04
C ALA A 238 -4.10 9.90 -7.74
N LEU A 239 -3.21 10.06 -8.73
CA LEU A 239 -1.76 9.99 -8.56
C LEU A 239 -1.26 11.05 -7.58
N GLN A 240 -1.70 12.30 -7.75
CA GLN A 240 -1.35 13.38 -6.83
C GLN A 240 -1.83 13.09 -5.41
N ASN A 241 -3.08 12.65 -5.26
CA ASN A 241 -3.65 12.30 -3.95
C ASN A 241 -2.90 11.14 -3.29
N ARG A 242 -2.44 10.16 -4.08
CA ARG A 242 -1.61 9.06 -3.57
C ARG A 242 -0.30 9.58 -2.99
N VAL A 243 0.44 10.41 -3.73
CA VAL A 243 1.70 11.01 -3.25
C VAL A 243 1.49 11.79 -1.95
N ILE A 244 0.41 12.55 -1.84
CA ILE A 244 0.08 13.30 -0.62
C ILE A 244 -0.21 12.36 0.54
N SER A 245 -1.04 11.33 0.31
CA SER A 245 -1.49 10.41 1.35
C SER A 245 -0.34 9.55 1.88
N ASP A 246 0.53 9.06 0.98
CA ASP A 246 1.72 8.28 1.35
C ASP A 246 2.70 9.13 2.17
N GLN A 247 2.94 10.38 1.77
CA GLN A 247 3.80 11.26 2.54
C GLN A 247 3.19 11.62 3.90
N ALA A 248 1.88 11.83 3.97
CA ALA A 248 1.18 12.12 5.22
C ALA A 248 1.32 10.96 6.20
N ASP A 249 1.05 9.73 5.72
CA ASP A 249 1.24 8.50 6.50
C ASP A 249 2.70 8.38 6.97
N TYR A 250 3.67 8.52 6.08
CA TYR A 250 5.09 8.47 6.42
C TYR A 250 5.48 9.45 7.54
N ILE A 251 5.02 10.71 7.49
CA ILE A 251 5.32 11.70 8.52
C ILE A 251 4.69 11.31 9.86
N GLN A 252 3.46 10.80 9.83
CA GLN A 252 2.72 10.41 11.04
C GLN A 252 3.34 9.16 11.68
N THR A 253 3.55 8.13 10.87
CA THR A 253 4.23 6.88 11.22
C THR A 253 5.61 7.17 11.82
N SER A 254 6.46 7.95 11.14
CA SER A 254 7.81 8.28 11.63
C SER A 254 7.81 9.06 12.96
N ALA A 255 6.82 9.92 13.21
CA ALA A 255 6.69 10.63 14.48
C ALA A 255 6.27 9.69 15.63
N GLY A 256 5.41 8.71 15.36
CA GLY A 256 5.02 7.67 16.31
C GLY A 256 6.19 6.75 16.68
N ILE A 257 6.90 6.26 15.66
CA ILE A 257 8.02 5.32 15.80
C ILE A 257 9.13 5.90 16.68
N LYS A 258 9.51 7.17 16.46
CA LYS A 258 10.58 7.82 17.24
C LYS A 258 10.35 7.69 18.74
N LYS A 259 9.10 7.85 19.19
CA LYS A 259 8.73 7.74 20.62
C LYS A 259 8.88 6.33 21.16
N VAL A 260 8.72 5.31 20.32
CA VAL A 260 8.87 3.91 20.71
C VAL A 260 10.34 3.52 20.74
N TYR A 261 11.10 3.85 19.70
CA TYR A 261 12.54 3.57 19.66
C TYR A 261 13.33 4.26 20.79
N GLU A 262 12.88 5.42 21.26
CA GLU A 262 13.49 6.09 22.43
C GLU A 262 13.22 5.39 23.77
N LYS A 263 12.18 4.53 23.85
CA LYS A 263 11.71 3.90 25.11
C LYS A 263 11.87 2.39 25.16
N SER A 264 12.13 1.76 24.02
CA SER A 264 12.18 0.30 23.88
C SER A 264 13.60 -0.18 23.64
N VAL A 265 13.91 -1.36 24.18
CA VAL A 265 15.16 -2.06 23.90
C VAL A 265 14.93 -2.98 22.71
N PHE A 266 15.73 -2.79 21.66
CA PHE A 266 15.72 -3.60 20.45
C PHE A 266 16.99 -4.45 20.36
N ASN A 267 16.93 -5.52 19.54
CA ASN A 267 18.10 -6.33 19.21
C ASN A 267 18.81 -6.92 20.46
N SER A 268 18.05 -7.17 21.53
CA SER A 268 18.59 -7.75 22.76
C SER A 268 18.65 -9.28 22.65
N GLU A 269 19.58 -9.89 23.38
CA GLU A 269 19.70 -11.37 23.42
C GLU A 269 18.40 -12.03 23.92
N THR A 270 17.75 -11.41 24.90
CA THR A 270 16.44 -11.85 25.42
C THR A 270 15.35 -11.77 24.35
N GLY A 271 15.30 -10.67 23.60
CA GLY A 271 14.36 -10.48 22.49
C GLY A 271 14.56 -11.51 21.38
N LYS A 272 15.81 -11.74 20.95
CA LYS A 272 16.16 -12.76 19.95
C LYS A 272 15.76 -14.16 20.39
N THR A 273 16.03 -14.51 21.65
CA THR A 273 15.64 -15.82 22.20
C THR A 273 14.12 -16.00 22.19
N ALA A 274 13.36 -14.98 22.61
CA ALA A 274 11.90 -15.00 22.58
C ALA A 274 11.35 -15.09 21.15
N PHE A 275 11.97 -14.39 20.20
CA PHE A 275 11.62 -14.49 18.78
C PHE A 275 11.84 -15.90 18.22
N GLU A 276 13.00 -16.51 18.48
CA GLU A 276 13.30 -17.89 18.05
C GLU A 276 12.34 -18.92 18.64
N GLU A 277 11.94 -18.75 19.91
CA GLU A 277 10.92 -19.60 20.53
C GLU A 277 9.55 -19.45 19.85
N ARG A 278 9.14 -18.21 19.54
CA ARG A 278 7.90 -17.93 18.80
C ARG A 278 7.93 -18.50 17.40
N LEU A 279 9.06 -18.37 16.71
CA LEU A 279 9.27 -18.89 15.36
C LEU A 279 9.10 -20.43 15.34
N LYS A 280 9.73 -21.14 16.28
CA LYS A 280 9.58 -22.61 16.43
C LYS A 280 8.14 -23.05 16.74
N ASN A 281 7.38 -22.20 17.43
CA ASN A 281 6.00 -22.45 17.82
C ASN A 281 4.97 -21.84 16.85
N ASN A 282 5.39 -21.34 15.68
CA ASN A 282 4.49 -20.78 14.67
C ASN A 282 3.66 -19.60 15.21
N ALA A 283 4.23 -18.83 16.13
CA ALA A 283 3.57 -17.78 16.92
C ALA A 283 4.31 -16.43 16.85
N VAL A 284 4.89 -16.13 15.69
CA VAL A 284 5.57 -14.86 15.41
C VAL A 284 4.57 -13.71 15.49
N MET A 285 4.96 -12.64 16.17
CA MET A 285 4.12 -11.47 16.42
C MET A 285 4.72 -10.24 15.78
N PHE A 286 3.87 -9.42 15.19
CA PHE A 286 4.25 -8.14 14.59
C PHE A 286 3.66 -6.98 15.39
N VAL A 287 4.44 -5.91 15.49
CA VAL A 287 4.01 -4.58 15.92
C VAL A 287 4.10 -3.70 14.67
N VAL A 288 2.95 -3.28 14.15
CA VAL A 288 2.86 -2.57 12.87
C VAL A 288 2.57 -1.10 13.13
N TYR A 289 3.41 -0.22 12.59
CA TYR A 289 3.24 1.22 12.72
C TYR A 289 2.67 1.80 11.43
N ASP A 290 1.60 2.58 11.53
CA ASP A 290 1.01 3.29 10.39
C ASP A 290 0.55 4.70 10.78
N GLY A 291 -0.04 5.43 9.83
CA GLY A 291 -0.57 6.76 10.06
C GLY A 291 -1.74 6.80 11.04
N ALA A 292 -2.30 5.67 11.48
CA ALA A 292 -3.30 5.61 12.54
C ALA A 292 -2.70 5.28 13.92
N GLY A 293 -1.47 4.75 13.99
CA GLY A 293 -0.78 4.43 15.24
C GLY A 293 -0.06 3.08 15.20
N VAL A 294 -0.19 2.33 16.32
CA VAL A 294 0.38 0.98 16.53
C VAL A 294 -0.75 -0.03 16.66
#